data_AF-A0A7C9D4N6-F1
#
_entry.id   AF-A0A7C9D4N6-F1
#
_cell.length_a   1.000
_cell.length_b   1.000
_cell.length_c   1.000
_cell.angle_alpha   90.00
_cell.angle_beta   90.00
_cell.angle_gamma   90.00
#
_symmetry.space_group_name_H-M   'P 1'
#
loop_
_entity.id
_entity.type
_entity.pdbx_description
1 polymer ?
#
loop_
_entity_poly.entity_id
_entity_poly.type
_entity_poly.pdbx_seq_one_letter_code
_entity_poly.pdbx_strand_id
1 'polypeptide(L)'
;GGGGRDGIRVGYALPPKKVDTLITPSLLTCTQQRRIYLIRVDLLKPLIDQGPFHCLLHKIYSHDWNRQLLDFKSKNPSVVIIDSPDAIQRLHNRISMLDFIDQLPPSPFPISFGIPRQTAIDDSNAQLLNDPNNLLKLLSFPVIAKPLVADGSAKSHEMSLVFNRSEEH
;
A
#
# COMPACT_ATOMS: atom_id res chain seq x y z
N GLY A 1 -6.80 -41.93 -14.59
CA GLY A 1 -5.68 -41.08 -15.06
C GLY A 1 -5.88 -39.67 -14.54
N GLY A 2 -4.82 -39.04 -14.03
CA GLY A 2 -4.79 -37.62 -13.67
C GLY A 2 -4.97 -37.32 -12.18
N GLY A 3 -3.95 -37.61 -11.36
CA GLY A 3 -3.90 -37.22 -9.94
C GLY A 3 -3.93 -35.70 -9.76
N GLY A 4 -4.91 -35.23 -8.99
CA GLY A 4 -5.06 -33.84 -8.59
C GLY A 4 -3.82 -33.36 -7.84
N ARG A 5 -3.25 -32.24 -8.30
CA ARG A 5 -2.17 -31.55 -7.61
C ARG A 5 -2.77 -30.79 -6.43
N ASP A 6 -2.89 -31.43 -5.27
CA ASP A 6 -3.44 -30.82 -4.05
C ASP A 6 -2.51 -29.73 -3.51
N GLY A 7 -2.54 -28.51 -4.04
CA GLY A 7 -1.72 -27.42 -3.52
C GLY A 7 -2.17 -26.05 -4.00
N ILE A 8 -1.94 -25.06 -3.14
CA ILE A 8 -2.38 -23.68 -3.35
C ILE A 8 -1.46 -23.02 -4.38
N ARG A 9 -2.05 -22.37 -5.38
CA ARG A 9 -1.34 -21.67 -6.46
C ARG A 9 -1.48 -20.18 -6.26
N VAL A 10 -0.38 -19.51 -5.96
CA VAL A 10 -0.34 -18.07 -5.72
C VAL A 10 0.36 -17.41 -6.90
N GLY A 11 -0.42 -16.76 -7.77
CA GLY A 11 0.14 -15.90 -8.80
C GLY A 11 0.77 -14.66 -8.15
N TYR A 12 1.94 -14.20 -8.60
CA TYR A 12 2.52 -12.95 -8.13
C TYR A 12 2.97 -12.02 -9.25
N ALA A 13 2.61 -10.74 -9.12
CA ALA A 13 2.96 -9.65 -10.03
C ALA A 13 3.60 -8.50 -9.23
N LEU A 14 4.93 -8.48 -9.17
CA LEU A 14 5.68 -7.57 -8.31
C LEU A 14 6.75 -6.81 -9.12
N PRO A 15 7.08 -5.56 -8.75
CA PRO A 15 8.22 -4.85 -9.31
C PRO A 15 9.53 -5.65 -9.13
N PRO A 16 10.51 -5.56 -10.05
CA PRO A 16 11.73 -6.38 -10.02
C PRO A 16 12.45 -6.37 -8.65
N LYS A 17 12.70 -5.17 -8.09
CA LYS A 17 13.32 -5.02 -6.76
C LYS A 17 12.56 -5.75 -5.64
N LYS A 18 11.23 -5.86 -5.76
CA LYS A 18 10.40 -6.54 -4.78
C LYS A 18 10.41 -8.05 -4.98
N VAL A 19 10.57 -8.53 -6.21
CA VAL A 19 10.82 -9.96 -6.49
C VAL A 19 12.11 -10.38 -5.80
N ASP A 20 13.19 -9.63 -5.98
CA ASP A 20 14.51 -9.97 -5.44
C ASP A 20 14.52 -10.02 -3.90
N THR A 21 13.73 -9.14 -3.26
CA THR A 21 13.68 -9.03 -1.79
C THR A 21 12.62 -9.92 -1.14
N LEU A 22 11.54 -10.28 -1.85
CA LEU A 22 10.44 -11.08 -1.30
C LEU A 22 10.53 -12.55 -1.71
N ILE A 23 10.84 -12.84 -2.97
CA ILE A 23 10.85 -14.20 -3.52
C ILE A 23 12.25 -14.82 -3.31
N THR A 24 12.60 -14.98 -2.04
CA THR A 24 13.90 -15.49 -1.61
C THR A 24 13.91 -17.03 -1.59
N PRO A 25 15.09 -17.68 -1.64
CA PRO A 25 15.20 -19.14 -1.53
C PRO A 25 14.54 -19.72 -0.26
N SER A 26 14.61 -18.98 0.86
CA SER A 26 13.99 -19.39 2.13
C SER A 26 12.47 -19.36 2.05
N LEU A 27 11.88 -18.34 1.42
CA LEU A 27 10.44 -18.30 1.19
C LEU A 27 10.00 -19.44 0.26
N LEU A 28 10.72 -19.66 -0.85
CA LEU A 28 10.41 -20.73 -1.79
C LEU A 28 10.41 -22.11 -1.11
N THR A 29 11.45 -22.39 -0.32
CA THR A 29 11.56 -23.64 0.46
C THR A 29 10.36 -23.80 1.41
N CYS A 30 10.03 -22.75 2.16
CA CYS A 30 8.89 -22.76 3.10
C CYS A 30 7.55 -22.99 2.38
N THR A 31 7.31 -22.32 1.27
CA THR A 31 6.06 -22.47 0.49
C THR A 31 5.93 -23.87 -0.11
N GLN A 32 7.02 -24.43 -0.64
CA GLN A 32 7.04 -25.79 -1.19
C GLN A 32 6.71 -26.85 -0.14
N GLN A 33 7.28 -26.76 1.06
CA GLN A 33 6.97 -27.65 2.19
C GLN A 33 5.49 -27.61 2.58
N ARG A 34 4.82 -26.48 2.34
CA ARG A 34 3.40 -26.26 2.61
C ARG A 34 2.51 -26.50 1.38
N ARG A 35 3.06 -27.00 0.28
CA ARG A 35 2.34 -27.23 -0.99
C ARG A 35 1.70 -25.94 -1.54
N ILE A 36 2.40 -24.82 -1.32
CA ILE A 36 2.08 -23.51 -1.88
C ILE A 36 3.07 -23.25 -3.04
N TYR A 37 2.52 -22.99 -4.22
CA TYR A 37 3.28 -22.75 -5.44
C TYR A 37 3.19 -21.28 -5.82
N LEU A 38 4.30 -20.56 -5.67
CA LEU A 38 4.43 -19.19 -6.15
C LEU A 38 4.68 -19.20 -7.66
N ILE A 39 3.81 -18.55 -8.43
CA ILE A 39 3.85 -18.53 -9.89
C ILE A 39 3.99 -17.08 -10.34
N ARG A 40 5.10 -16.76 -11.01
CA ARG A 40 5.29 -15.42 -11.56
C ARG A 40 4.29 -15.17 -12.68
N VAL A 41 3.56 -14.06 -12.59
CA VAL A 41 2.71 -13.58 -13.69
C VAL A 41 3.58 -12.94 -14.75
N ASP A 42 3.33 -13.30 -16.00
CA ASP A 42 3.91 -12.68 -17.18
C ASP A 42 3.09 -11.43 -17.54
N LEU A 43 3.67 -10.25 -17.32
CA LEU A 43 3.00 -8.97 -17.58
C LEU A 43 2.85 -8.66 -19.08
N LEU A 44 3.48 -9.44 -19.97
CA LEU A 44 3.36 -9.30 -21.41
C LEU A 44 2.19 -10.11 -21.99
N LYS A 45 1.53 -10.91 -21.17
CA LYS A 45 0.38 -11.73 -21.55
C LYS A 45 -0.87 -11.30 -20.78
N PRO A 46 -2.07 -11.48 -21.36
CA PRO A 46 -3.30 -11.23 -20.62
C PRO A 46 -3.36 -12.05 -19.33
N LEU A 47 -3.74 -11.43 -18.21
CA LEU A 47 -3.83 -12.11 -16.92
C LEU A 47 -4.82 -13.28 -16.94
N ILE A 48 -5.90 -13.15 -17.70
CA ILE A 48 -6.97 -14.16 -17.79
C ILE A 48 -6.50 -15.53 -18.31
N ASP A 49 -5.44 -15.55 -19.10
CA ASP A 49 -4.92 -16.77 -19.73
C ASP A 49 -3.88 -17.50 -18.85
N GLN A 50 -3.54 -16.94 -17.69
CA GLN A 50 -2.41 -17.41 -16.86
C GLN A 50 -2.84 -18.24 -15.65
N GLY A 51 -4.15 -18.40 -15.44
CA GLY A 51 -4.72 -19.24 -14.39
C GLY A 51 -4.51 -20.74 -14.61
N PRO A 52 -5.01 -21.59 -13.69
CA PRO A 52 -5.76 -21.21 -12.50
C PRO A 52 -4.83 -20.73 -11.36
N PHE A 53 -5.31 -19.75 -10.61
CA PHE A 53 -4.75 -19.33 -9.33
C PHE A 53 -5.77 -19.56 -8.22
N HIS A 54 -5.31 -19.74 -6.99
CA HIS A 54 -6.16 -19.65 -5.80
C HIS A 54 -6.09 -18.24 -5.20
N CYS A 55 -4.92 -17.60 -5.35
CA CYS A 55 -4.64 -16.26 -4.87
C CYS A 55 -3.74 -15.53 -5.86
N LEU A 56 -3.88 -14.21 -5.94
CA LEU A 56 -3.04 -13.32 -6.73
C LEU A 56 -2.47 -12.22 -5.84
N LEU A 57 -1.16 -12.22 -5.64
CA LEU A 57 -0.41 -11.19 -4.93
C LEU A 57 0.10 -10.17 -5.93
N HIS A 58 -0.13 -8.88 -5.72
CA HIS A 58 0.38 -7.86 -6.64
C HIS A 58 0.84 -6.58 -5.96
N LYS A 59 1.72 -5.85 -6.63
CA LYS A 59 2.21 -4.53 -6.22
C LYS A 59 2.47 -3.62 -7.42
N ILE A 60 1.63 -3.73 -8.44
CA ILE A 60 1.68 -2.92 -9.66
C ILE A 60 0.43 -2.04 -9.64
N TYR A 61 0.57 -0.74 -9.90
CA TYR A 61 -0.51 0.23 -9.70
C TYR A 61 -0.90 0.99 -10.97
N SER A 62 -0.64 0.42 -12.15
CA SER A 62 -1.04 1.05 -13.41
C SER A 62 -2.55 0.88 -13.66
N HIS A 63 -3.14 1.82 -14.42
CA HIS A 63 -4.56 1.73 -14.77
C HIS A 63 -4.88 0.46 -15.56
N ASP A 64 -4.00 0.06 -16.48
CA ASP A 64 -4.14 -1.16 -17.27
C ASP A 64 -4.13 -2.41 -16.38
N TRP A 65 -3.19 -2.50 -15.45
CA TRP A 65 -3.11 -3.62 -14.51
C TRP A 65 -4.36 -3.73 -13.64
N ASN A 66 -4.86 -2.60 -13.11
CA ASN A 66 -6.10 -2.59 -12.34
C ASN A 66 -7.31 -3.06 -13.17
N ARG A 67 -7.39 -2.67 -14.45
CA ARG A 67 -8.43 -3.18 -15.36
C ARG A 67 -8.32 -4.70 -15.54
N GLN A 68 -7.12 -5.23 -15.75
CA GLN A 68 -6.88 -6.67 -15.87
C GLN A 68 -7.26 -7.43 -14.60
N LEU A 69 -6.95 -6.88 -13.41
CA LEU A 69 -7.34 -7.47 -12.13
C LEU A 69 -8.85 -7.57 -11.95
N LEU A 70 -9.58 -6.50 -12.27
CA LEU A 70 -11.04 -6.47 -12.17
C LEU A 70 -11.69 -7.46 -13.13
N ASP A 71 -11.22 -7.50 -14.38
CA ASP A 71 -11.68 -8.47 -15.37
C ASP A 71 -11.40 -9.91 -14.93
N PHE A 72 -10.18 -10.18 -14.45
CA PHE A 72 -9.79 -11.47 -13.93
C PHE A 72 -10.66 -11.92 -12.76
N LYS A 73 -10.92 -11.02 -11.80
CA LYS A 73 -11.77 -11.31 -10.63
C LYS A 73 -13.21 -11.58 -11.02
N SER A 74 -13.76 -10.85 -12.00
CA SER A 74 -15.13 -11.05 -12.49
C SER A 74 -15.33 -12.44 -13.07
N LYS A 75 -14.32 -12.97 -13.78
CA LYS A 75 -14.33 -14.31 -14.39
C LYS A 75 -13.92 -15.41 -13.41
N ASN A 76 -13.19 -15.06 -12.35
CA ASN A 76 -12.67 -15.99 -11.35
C ASN A 76 -13.04 -15.52 -9.92
N PRO A 77 -14.34 -15.54 -9.54
CA PRO A 77 -14.81 -14.96 -8.28
C PRO A 77 -14.22 -15.62 -7.04
N SER A 78 -13.79 -16.88 -7.12
CA SER A 78 -13.14 -17.61 -6.03
C SER A 78 -11.69 -17.18 -5.76
N VAL A 79 -11.04 -16.47 -6.68
CA VAL A 79 -9.63 -16.07 -6.52
C VAL A 79 -9.52 -14.89 -5.58
N VAL A 80 -8.66 -15.03 -4.56
CA VAL A 80 -8.34 -13.91 -3.66
C VAL A 80 -7.31 -13.00 -4.32
N ILE A 81 -7.57 -11.68 -4.39
CA ILE A 81 -6.60 -10.68 -4.87
C ILE A 81 -6.09 -9.91 -3.67
N ILE A 82 -4.77 -9.94 -3.48
CA ILE A 82 -4.07 -9.31 -2.35
C ILE A 82 -3.19 -8.17 -2.86
N ASP A 83 -3.48 -6.91 -2.56
CA ASP A 83 -4.73 -6.38 -1.97
C ASP A 83 -5.75 -6.03 -3.07
N SER A 84 -7.04 -5.93 -2.73
CA SER A 84 -8.04 -5.50 -3.71
C SER A 84 -7.73 -4.07 -4.22
N PRO A 85 -7.94 -3.77 -5.51
CA PRO A 85 -7.72 -2.43 -6.05
C PRO A 85 -8.40 -1.32 -5.25
N ASP A 86 -9.63 -1.55 -4.78
CA ASP A 86 -10.41 -0.58 -4.00
C ASP A 86 -9.76 -0.27 -2.64
N ALA A 87 -9.22 -1.29 -1.96
CA ALA A 87 -8.52 -1.10 -0.69
C ALA A 87 -7.22 -0.30 -0.88
N ILE A 88 -6.48 -0.55 -1.97
CA ILE A 88 -5.27 0.18 -2.31
C ILE A 88 -5.59 1.64 -2.64
N GLN A 89 -6.66 1.89 -3.40
CA GLN A 89 -7.05 3.25 -3.80
C GLN A 89 -7.31 4.17 -2.61
N ARG A 90 -7.89 3.64 -1.52
CA ARG A 90 -8.11 4.40 -0.28
C ARG A 90 -6.79 4.90 0.35
N LEU A 91 -5.69 4.18 0.14
CA LEU A 91 -4.37 4.52 0.69
C LEU A 91 -3.61 5.54 -0.16
N HIS A 92 -4.07 5.87 -1.37
CA HIS A 92 -3.37 6.83 -2.24
C HIS A 92 -3.55 8.29 -1.82
N ASN A 93 -4.57 8.61 -1.03
CA ASN A 93 -4.79 9.96 -0.52
C ASN A 93 -4.23 10.08 0.90
N ARG A 94 -3.06 10.70 1.07
CA ARG A 94 -2.42 10.90 2.40
C ARG A 94 -3.27 11.68 3.39
N ILE A 95 -4.20 12.50 2.90
CA ILE A 95 -5.13 13.26 3.76
C ILE A 95 -6.10 12.29 4.41
N SER A 96 -6.73 11.42 3.61
CA SER A 96 -7.81 10.55 4.08
C SER A 96 -7.38 9.14 4.47
N MET A 97 -6.13 8.74 4.20
CA MET A 97 -5.70 7.35 4.43
C MET A 97 -5.79 6.93 5.90
N LEU A 98 -5.72 7.91 6.82
CA LEU A 98 -5.80 7.67 8.25
C LEU A 98 -7.20 7.92 8.82
N ASP A 99 -8.15 8.48 8.07
CA ASP A 99 -9.51 8.80 8.55
C ASP A 99 -10.27 7.58 9.11
N PHE A 100 -9.88 6.38 8.66
CA PHE A 100 -10.43 5.13 9.16
C PHE A 100 -9.97 4.77 10.59
N ILE A 101 -8.83 5.30 11.06
CA ILE A 101 -8.29 4.99 12.39
C ILE A 101 -9.28 5.38 13.49
N ASP A 102 -9.97 6.50 13.33
CA ASP A 102 -10.98 6.96 14.29
C ASP A 102 -12.25 6.09 14.29
N GLN A 103 -12.43 5.23 13.27
CA GLN A 103 -13.55 4.30 13.14
C GLN A 103 -13.21 2.89 13.64
N LEU A 104 -11.96 2.65 14.08
CA LEU A 104 -11.55 1.36 14.61
C LEU A 104 -12.28 1.07 15.94
N PRO A 105 -12.69 -0.19 16.17
CA PRO A 105 -13.24 -0.57 17.45
C PRO A 105 -12.17 -0.41 18.55
N PRO A 106 -12.59 -0.14 19.80
CA PRO A 106 -11.66 -0.01 20.91
C PRO A 106 -10.85 -1.30 21.08
N SER A 107 -9.56 -1.12 21.39
CA SER A 107 -8.65 -2.24 21.63
C SER A 107 -9.13 -3.07 22.83
N PRO A 108 -9.14 -4.41 22.75
CA PRO A 108 -9.36 -5.27 23.91
C PRO A 108 -8.18 -5.25 24.90
N PHE A 109 -7.06 -4.62 24.52
CA PHE A 109 -5.86 -4.42 25.34
C PHE A 109 -5.75 -2.95 25.77
N PRO A 110 -5.01 -2.63 26.85
CA PRO A 110 -4.77 -1.26 27.31
C PRO A 110 -3.79 -0.51 26.38
N ILE A 111 -4.17 -0.39 25.11
CA ILE A 111 -3.41 0.24 24.04
C ILE A 111 -4.36 1.20 23.34
N SER A 112 -3.95 2.46 23.23
CA SER A 112 -4.64 3.47 22.44
C SER A 112 -4.02 3.58 21.05
N PHE A 113 -4.86 3.71 20.03
CA PHE A 113 -4.45 4.11 18.69
C PHE A 113 -4.97 5.53 18.44
N GLY A 114 -4.23 6.29 17.64
CA GLY A 114 -4.62 7.64 17.29
C GLY A 114 -3.75 8.17 16.17
N ILE A 115 -4.27 9.18 15.48
CA ILE A 115 -3.57 9.88 14.43
C ILE A 115 -2.88 11.08 15.08
N PRO A 116 -1.55 11.27 14.93
CA PRO A 116 -0.90 12.52 15.32
C PRO A 116 -1.60 13.69 14.62
N ARG A 117 -1.78 14.83 15.31
CA ARG A 117 -2.37 16.02 14.68
C ARG A 117 -1.58 16.36 13.42
N GLN A 118 -2.29 16.49 12.30
CA GLN A 118 -1.72 16.69 10.98
C GLN A 118 -2.63 17.58 10.14
N THR A 119 -2.05 18.27 9.17
CA THR A 119 -2.77 19.06 8.16
C THR A 119 -2.05 18.98 6.84
N ALA A 120 -2.79 19.01 5.74
CA ALA A 120 -2.23 19.12 4.40
C ALA A 120 -2.10 20.59 3.99
N ILE A 121 -0.95 20.94 3.44
CA ILE A 121 -0.69 22.27 2.89
C ILE A 121 -0.50 22.15 1.38
N ASP A 122 -1.24 22.95 0.62
CA ASP A 122 -1.16 23.11 -0.83
C ASP A 122 -1.27 24.59 -1.21
N ASP A 123 -1.19 24.90 -2.51
CA ASP A 123 -1.19 26.27 -3.02
C ASP A 123 -2.47 27.05 -2.63
N SER A 124 -3.59 26.37 -2.38
CA SER A 124 -4.86 27.01 -2.02
C SER A 124 -4.94 27.43 -0.55
N ASN A 125 -4.10 26.83 0.30
CA ASN A 125 -4.11 27.04 1.74
C ASN A 125 -2.73 27.39 2.35
N ALA A 126 -1.72 27.66 1.51
CA ALA A 126 -0.37 28.03 1.92
C ALA A 126 -0.33 29.21 2.90
N GLN A 127 -1.31 30.12 2.83
CA GLN A 127 -1.49 31.23 3.77
C GLN A 127 -1.69 30.79 5.23
N LEU A 128 -2.06 29.53 5.50
CA LEU A 128 -2.11 28.97 6.85
C LEU A 128 -0.74 28.96 7.53
N LEU A 129 0.35 28.94 6.77
CA LEU A 129 1.71 29.04 7.29
C LEU A 129 2.07 30.47 7.73
N ASN A 130 1.34 31.49 7.24
CA ASN A 130 1.65 32.89 7.49
C ASN A 130 1.09 33.40 8.83
N ASP A 131 0.04 32.75 9.37
CA ASP A 131 -0.52 33.09 10.69
C ASP A 131 -0.06 32.08 11.77
N PRO A 132 0.83 32.50 12.69
CA PRO A 132 1.33 31.62 13.75
C PRO A 132 0.26 31.13 14.72
N ASN A 133 -0.79 31.91 14.94
CA ASN A 133 -1.84 31.52 15.88
C ASN A 133 -2.73 30.43 15.30
N ASN A 134 -2.82 30.30 13.98
CA ASN A 134 -3.58 29.22 13.34
C ASN A 134 -2.79 27.92 13.32
N LEU A 135 -1.49 27.97 12.99
CA LEU A 135 -0.66 26.77 12.93
C LEU A 135 -0.44 26.16 14.32
N LEU A 136 -0.22 26.96 15.36
CA LEU A 136 0.00 26.49 16.74
C LEU A 136 -1.27 25.95 17.43
N LYS A 137 -2.46 26.34 16.95
CA LYS A 137 -3.72 25.70 17.37
C LYS A 137 -3.85 24.28 16.82
N LEU A 138 -3.26 24.02 15.66
CA LEU A 138 -3.38 22.78 14.90
C LEU A 138 -2.23 21.79 15.20
N LEU A 139 -0.99 22.28 15.24
CA LEU A 139 0.22 21.48 15.36
C LEU A 139 1.11 21.97 16.52
N SER A 140 1.92 21.06 17.05
CA SER A 140 2.93 21.37 18.07
C SER A 140 4.30 20.97 17.55
N PHE A 141 5.29 21.82 17.73
CA PHE A 141 6.67 21.52 17.35
C PHE A 141 7.29 20.47 18.29
N PRO A 142 8.20 19.62 17.77
CA PRO A 142 8.66 19.57 16.39
C PRO A 142 7.63 18.90 15.44
N VAL A 143 7.55 19.35 14.19
CA VAL A 143 6.66 18.80 13.16
C VAL A 143 7.44 18.13 12.04
N ILE A 144 6.89 17.06 11.47
CA ILE A 144 7.47 16.37 10.33
C ILE A 144 6.72 16.80 9.07
N ALA A 145 7.39 17.50 8.16
CA ALA A 145 6.88 17.80 6.84
C ALA A 145 7.17 16.62 5.89
N LYS A 146 6.15 16.19 5.16
CA LYS A 146 6.25 15.11 4.17
C LYS A 146 5.47 15.48 2.90
N PRO A 147 5.97 15.13 1.71
CA PRO A 147 5.26 15.25 0.46
C PRO A 147 3.89 14.57 0.52
N LEU A 148 2.88 15.19 -0.10
CA LEU A 148 1.53 14.63 -0.18
C LEU A 148 1.47 13.35 -1.02
N VAL A 149 2.38 13.19 -1.98
CA VAL A 149 2.44 11.99 -2.85
C VAL A 149 3.05 10.81 -2.09
N ALA A 150 2.37 9.66 -2.10
CA ALA A 150 2.78 8.41 -1.41
C ALA A 150 3.03 7.24 -2.39
N ASP A 151 3.74 7.48 -3.48
CA ASP A 151 3.90 6.51 -4.58
C ASP A 151 5.13 5.60 -4.45
N GLY A 152 5.95 5.79 -3.41
CA GLY A 152 7.19 5.02 -3.19
C GLY A 152 8.36 5.47 -4.07
N SER A 153 8.23 6.60 -4.77
CA SER A 153 9.36 7.26 -5.44
C SER A 153 10.32 7.87 -4.42
N ALA A 154 11.57 8.12 -4.81
CA ALA A 154 12.54 8.81 -3.93
C ALA A 154 12.01 10.18 -3.45
N LYS A 155 11.27 10.90 -4.31
CA LYS A 155 10.63 12.17 -3.96
C LYS A 155 9.56 12.02 -2.88
N SER A 156 8.83 10.90 -2.83
CA SER A 156 7.81 10.64 -1.79
C SER A 156 8.38 10.40 -0.38
N HIS A 157 9.71 10.23 -0.28
CA HIS A 157 10.45 9.96 0.95
C HIS A 157 11.30 11.13 1.44
N GLU A 158 11.33 12.25 0.70
CA GLU A 158 11.96 13.48 1.18
C GLU A 158 11.14 13.99 2.38
N MET A 159 11.76 14.11 3.56
CA MET A 159 11.06 14.55 4.76
C MET A 159 11.92 15.57 5.49
N SER A 160 11.28 16.54 6.11
CA SER A 160 11.96 17.57 6.89
C SER A 160 11.41 17.57 8.31
N LEU A 161 12.30 17.71 9.28
CA LEU A 161 11.95 17.91 10.68
C LEU A 161 12.06 19.40 10.99
N VAL A 162 10.95 20.04 11.30
CA VAL A 162 10.89 21.45 11.64
C VAL A 162 10.82 21.55 13.15
N PHE A 163 11.86 22.09 13.78
CA PHE A 163 12.01 22.13 15.24
C PHE A 163 11.35 23.34 15.88
N ASN A 164 11.33 24.46 15.16
CA ASN A 164 10.84 25.73 15.63
C ASN A 164 10.37 26.54 14.41
N ARG A 165 9.97 27.79 14.64
CA ARG A 165 9.47 28.68 13.61
C ARG A 165 10.57 29.44 12.86
N SER A 166 11.82 29.38 13.33
CA SER A 166 12.88 30.32 12.96
C SER A 166 14.10 29.61 12.40
N GLU A 167 14.56 30.04 11.22
CA GLU A 167 15.99 30.02 10.90
C GLU A 167 16.66 31.06 11.82
N GLU A 168 16.93 30.71 13.07
CA GLU A 168 17.87 31.48 13.90
C GLU A 168 19.25 31.32 13.26
N HIS A 169 19.73 32.39 12.62
CA HIS A 169 21.15 32.60 12.33
C HIS A 169 21.87 32.97 13.63
#